data_AF-A0A3B4WTS6-F1
#
_entry.id   AF-A0A3B4WTS6-F1
#
_cell.length_a   1.000
_cell.length_b   1.000
_cell.length_c   1.000
_cell.angle_alpha   90.00
_cell.angle_beta   90.00
_cell.angle_gamma   90.00
#
_symmetry.space_group_name_H-M   'P 1'
#
loop_
_entity.id
_entity.type
_entity.pdbx_description
1 polymer ?
#
loop_
_entity_poly.entity_id
_entity_poly.type
_entity_poly.pdbx_seq_one_letter_code
_entity_poly.pdbx_strand_id
1 'polypeptide(L)' 'MELHILEHSLKVASIEKEGIQICTHGLIKLAFMASKTRCKFFSLTETPEDYTINITLIVRKAFKSEKSRKRRLP' A
#
# COMPACT_ATOMS: atom_id res chain seq x y z
N MET A 1 -13.03 -24.41 18.30
CA MET A 1 -12.59 -23.19 17.60
C MET A 1 -11.22 -23.49 17.04
N GLU A 2 -11.04 -23.41 15.71
CA GLU A 2 -9.77 -23.70 15.05
C GLU A 2 -9.11 -22.39 14.59
N LEU A 3 -7.81 -22.26 14.82
CA LEU A 3 -7.02 -21.11 14.41
C LEU A 3 -6.18 -21.51 13.21
N HIS A 4 -6.34 -20.79 12.09
CA HIS A 4 -5.50 -20.96 10.90
C HIS A 4 -4.59 -19.75 10.73
N ILE A 5 -3.28 -19.98 10.79
CA ILE A 5 -2.28 -18.96 10.48
C ILE A 5 -2.09 -18.95 8.96
N LEU A 6 -2.39 -17.83 8.32
CA LEU A 6 -2.17 -17.67 6.89
C LEU A 6 -0.69 -17.39 6.61
N GLU A 7 -0.08 -18.12 5.68
CA GLU A 7 1.31 -17.91 5.23
C GLU A 7 1.42 -16.67 4.31
N HIS A 8 1.05 -15.51 4.83
CA HIS A 8 1.08 -14.25 4.10
C HIS A 8 1.90 -13.21 4.85
N SER A 9 3.01 -12.78 4.24
CA SER A 9 3.78 -11.65 4.73
C SER A 9 3.07 -10.34 4.38
N LEU A 10 2.25 -9.87 5.31
CA LEU A 10 1.58 -8.57 5.23
C LEU A 10 2.55 -7.45 5.62
N LYS A 11 2.38 -6.30 4.95
CA LYS A 11 2.99 -5.04 5.34
C LYS A 11 1.90 -4.03 5.57
N VAL A 12 2.05 -3.32 6.68
CA VAL A 12 1.22 -2.19 7.05
C VAL A 12 1.99 -0.91 6.69
N ALA A 13 1.32 0.01 6.02
CA ALA A 13 1.82 1.34 5.72
C ALA A 13 0.71 2.36 5.94
N SER A 14 1.09 3.57 6.36
CA SER A 14 0.20 4.73 6.42
C SER A 14 0.60 5.72 5.33
N ILE A 15 -0.40 6.36 4.72
CA ILE A 15 -0.27 7.43 3.74
C ILE A 15 -0.99 8.66 4.29
N GLU A 16 -0.25 9.75 4.46
CA GLU A 16 -0.81 11.08 4.76
C GLU A 16 -1.85 11.47 3.70
N LYS A 17 -2.92 12.17 4.09
CA LYS A 17 -4.03 12.50 3.18
C LYS A 17 -3.57 13.26 1.94
N GLU A 18 -2.61 14.16 2.09
CA GLU A 18 -2.02 14.94 1.01
C GLU A 18 -1.19 14.07 0.06
N GLY A 19 -0.65 12.94 0.55
CA GLY A 19 0.16 11.99 -0.22
C GLY A 19 -0.64 10.97 -1.02
N ILE A 20 -1.96 10.88 -0.81
CA ILE A 20 -2.80 9.86 -1.44
C ILE A 20 -2.84 9.98 -2.96
N GLN A 21 -2.80 11.22 -3.48
CA GLN A 21 -2.85 11.52 -4.91
C GLN A 21 -1.69 10.88 -5.67
N ILE A 22 -0.51 10.87 -5.05
CA ILE A 22 0.71 10.28 -5.61
C ILE A 22 0.57 8.75 -5.72
N CYS A 23 -0.23 8.16 -4.83
CA CYS A 23 -0.42 6.72 -4.72
C CYS A 23 -1.67 6.22 -5.45
N THR A 24 -2.55 7.13 -5.93
CA THR A 24 -3.85 6.81 -6.53
C THR A 24 -3.75 5.79 -7.67
N HIS A 25 -2.81 5.95 -8.61
CA HIS A 25 -2.63 4.99 -9.69
C HIS A 25 -2.27 3.58 -9.18
N GLY A 26 -1.39 3.51 -8.17
CA GLY A 26 -1.03 2.24 -7.53
C GLY A 26 -2.21 1.60 -6.80
N LEU A 27 -3.01 2.39 -6.10
CA LEU A 27 -4.20 1.95 -5.37
C LEU A 27 -5.29 1.44 -6.31
N ILE A 28 -5.58 2.16 -7.39
CA ILE A 28 -6.55 1.72 -8.41
C ILE A 28 -6.10 0.40 -9.03
N LYS A 29 -4.81 0.25 -9.34
CA LYS A 29 -4.27 -1.00 -9.88
C LYS A 29 -4.43 -2.16 -8.90
N LEU A 30 -4.21 -1.93 -7.61
CA LEU A 30 -4.39 -2.94 -6.56
C LEU A 30 -5.87 -3.30 -6.34
N ALA A 31 -6.76 -2.31 -6.34
CA ALA A 31 -8.18 -2.50 -6.08
C ALA A 31 -8.93 -3.15 -7.25
N PHE A 32 -8.63 -2.74 -8.49
CA PHE A 32 -9.46 -3.09 -9.65
C PHE A 32 -8.76 -3.97 -10.69
N MET A 33 -7.42 -4.09 -10.64
CA MET A 33 -6.66 -4.80 -11.67
C MET A 33 -5.92 -6.00 -11.09
N ALA A 34 -6.65 -6.88 -10.39
CA ALA A 34 -6.09 -8.07 -9.75
C ALA A 34 -5.20 -8.90 -10.69
N SER A 35 -5.58 -9.06 -11.96
CA SER A 35 -4.79 -9.78 -12.99
C SER A 35 -3.45 -9.11 -13.33
N LYS A 36 -3.28 -7.81 -13.04
CA LYS A 36 -2.06 -7.05 -13.27
C LYS A 36 -1.20 -6.89 -12.01
N THR A 37 -1.56 -7.54 -10.91
CA THR A 37 -0.78 -7.56 -9.67
C THR A 37 -0.61 -8.98 -9.16
N ARG A 38 0.43 -9.21 -8.36
CA ARG A 38 0.60 -10.47 -7.61
C ARG A 38 0.12 -10.34 -6.16
N CYS A 39 -0.62 -9.27 -5.86
CA CYS A 39 -1.10 -8.96 -4.52
C CYS A 39 -2.30 -9.87 -4.21
N LYS A 40 -2.20 -10.70 -3.17
CA LYS A 40 -3.30 -11.59 -2.74
C LYS A 40 -4.16 -10.96 -1.64
N PHE A 41 -3.56 -10.08 -0.83
CA PHE A 41 -4.25 -9.32 0.22
C PHE A 41 -4.00 -7.83 0.02
N PHE A 42 -5.09 -7.09 -0.14
CA PHE A 42 -5.11 -5.64 -0.20
C PHE A 42 -6.27 -5.15 0.68
N SER A 43 -5.97 -4.25 1.60
CA SER A 43 -6.95 -3.48 2.36
C SER A 43 -6.49 -2.03 2.39
N LEU A 44 -7.45 -1.13 2.21
CA LEU A 44 -7.29 0.31 2.32
C LEU A 44 -8.37 0.79 3.29
N THR A 45 -7.96 1.52 4.32
CA THR A 45 -8.85 2.06 5.34
C THR A 45 -8.57 3.55 5.46
N GLU A 46 -9.59 4.37 5.23
CA GLU A 46 -9.53 5.80 5.49
C GLU A 46 -9.78 6.05 6.97
N THR A 47 -8.94 6.90 7.57
CA THR A 47 -9.09 7.41 8.93
C THR A 47 -9.22 8.94 8.88
N PRO A 48 -9.61 9.61 9.98
CA PRO A 48 -9.58 11.07 10.04
C PRO A 48 -8.18 11.65 9.78
N GLU A 49 -7.12 10.94 10.17
CA GLU A 49 -5.74 11.40 10.12
C GLU A 49 -5.00 10.96 8.84
N ASP A 50 -5.30 9.78 8.30
CA ASP A 50 -4.52 9.16 7.22
C ASP A 50 -5.29 8.09 6.40
N TYR A 51 -4.58 7.43 5.49
CA TYR A 51 -5.00 6.20 4.84
C TYR A 51 -4.08 5.05 5.25
N THR A 52 -4.63 4.05 5.94
CA THR A 52 -3.91 2.82 6.28
C THR A 52 -4.04 1.79 5.17
N ILE A 53 -2.92 1.19 4.75
CA ILE A 53 -2.86 0.17 3.72
C ILE A 53 -2.19 -1.08 4.24
N ASN A 54 -2.89 -2.20 4.08
CA ASN A 54 -2.38 -3.54 4.34
C ASN A 54 -2.17 -4.25 3.00
N ILE A 55 -0.91 -4.57 2.67
CA ILE A 55 -0.55 -5.23 1.40
C ILE A 55 0.38 -6.42 1.58
N THR A 56 0.20 -7.47 0.79
CA THR A 56 1.21 -8.54 0.68
C THR A 56 2.43 -8.05 -0.11
N LEU A 57 3.62 -8.49 0.32
CA LEU A 57 4.98 -8.03 0.00
C LEU A 57 5.40 -7.91 -1.49
N ILE A 58 4.73 -7.15 -2.36
CA ILE A 58 5.16 -6.95 -3.77
C ILE A 58 5.24 -5.49 -4.21
N VAL A 59 4.67 -4.53 -3.46
CA VAL A 59 4.60 -3.12 -3.89
C VAL A 59 5.68 -2.24 -3.28
N ARG A 60 6.79 -2.83 -2.78
CA ARG A 60 7.89 -2.05 -2.19
C ARG A 60 8.54 -1.06 -3.17
N LYS A 61 8.50 -1.33 -4.48
CA LYS A 61 9.10 -0.42 -5.47
C LYS A 61 8.27 0.84 -5.75
N ALA A 62 6.94 0.79 -5.63
CA ALA A 62 6.11 1.96 -5.92
C ALA A 62 6.21 3.01 -4.80
N PHE A 63 6.17 2.59 -3.53
CA PHE A 63 6.15 3.52 -2.40
C PHE A 63 7.53 4.03 -1.96
N LYS A 64 8.62 3.31 -2.29
CA LYS A 64 9.99 3.70 -1.86
C LYS A 64 10.62 4.78 -2.75
N SER A 65 10.06 5.05 -3.93
CA SER A 65 10.55 6.07 -4.87
C SER A 65 10.37 7.50 -4.34
N GLU A 66 9.34 7.78 -3.55
CA GLU A 66 8.99 9.16 -3.17
C GLU A 66 9.79 9.70 -1.96
N LYS A 67 10.13 8.84 -0.98
CA LYS A 67 10.89 9.26 0.22
C LYS A 67 12.33 9.68 -0.10
N SER A 68 12.91 9.18 -1.19
CA SER A 68 14.24 9.57 -1.65
C SER A 68 14.26 10.87 -2.46
N ARG A 69 13.11 11.33 -2.99
CA ARG A 69 13.02 12.59 -3.77
C ARG A 69 12.88 13.82 -2.88
N LYS A 70 12.16 13.74 -1.74
CA LYS A 70 12.05 14.86 -0.78
C LYS A 70 13.35 15.17 0.00
N ARG A 71 14.39 14.31 -0.05
CA ARG A 71 15.72 14.58 0.54
C ARG A 71 16.75 15.15 -0.45
N ARG A 72 16.33 15.46 -1.69
CA ARG A 72 17.19 15.97 -2.78
C ARG A 72 16.67 17.28 -3.37
N LEU A 73 16.02 18.11 -2.57
CA LEU A 73 15.82 19.52 -2.91
C LEU A 73 16.64 20.32 -1.88
N PRO A 74 17.49 21.26 -2.35
CA PRO A 74 18.37 22.06 -1.50
C PRO A 74 17.60 22.97 -0.54
#